data_AF-A0A0C1RBM3-F1
#
_entry.id   AF-A0A0C1RBM3-F1
#
_cell.length_a   1.000
_cell.length_b   1.000
_cell.length_c   1.000
_cell.angle_alpha   90.00
_cell.angle_beta   90.00
_cell.angle_gamma   90.00
#
_symmetry.space_group_name_H-M   'P 1'
#
loop_
_entity.id
_entity.type
_entity.pdbx_description
1 polymer ?
#
loop_
_entity_poly.entity_id
_entity_poly.type
_entity_poly.pdbx_seq_one_letter_code
_entity_poly.pdbx_strand_id
1 'polypeptide(L)'
;MRSYQSDLLSRIITNAMDKSSNDIYGVRGFIIKRIQQFNLNAEINYTTVLAEAYYRIYAQIINKDKEIQNMESYIRKVAINFLIETLRKRQREWNCGQRLARMSLKEHLNAEYEKLDKAFTKSQIAKALKKLEKRQRTLFRLRVYADWSYGDIA
;
A
#
# COMPACT_ATOMS: atom_id res chain seq x y z
N MET A 1 16.96 -40.13 4.79
CA MET A 1 16.03 -39.49 3.84
C MET A 1 16.17 -37.96 3.79
N ARG A 2 16.19 -37.24 4.92
CA ARG A 2 16.30 -35.76 4.93
C ARG A 2 17.49 -35.21 4.11
N SER A 3 18.69 -35.77 4.28
CA SER A 3 19.90 -35.38 3.53
C SER A 3 19.73 -35.51 2.01
N TYR A 4 19.11 -36.61 1.56
CA TYR A 4 18.90 -36.83 0.12
C TYR A 4 17.95 -35.80 -0.49
N GLN A 5 16.87 -35.45 0.22
CA GLN A 5 15.91 -34.45 -0.26
C GLN A 5 16.47 -33.03 -0.23
N SER A 6 17.27 -32.67 0.77
CA SER A 6 17.97 -31.38 0.78
C SER A 6 19.01 -31.26 -0.33
N ASP A 7 19.72 -32.35 -0.63
CA ASP A 7 20.70 -32.38 -1.72
C ASP A 7 20.01 -32.29 -3.08
N LEU A 8 18.92 -33.03 -3.28
CA LEU A 8 18.12 -32.97 -4.50
C LEU A 8 17.53 -31.57 -4.73
N LEU A 9 16.97 -30.95 -3.69
CA LEU A 9 16.49 -29.57 -3.74
C LEU A 9 17.63 -28.61 -4.16
N SER A 10 18.79 -28.73 -3.51
CA SER A 10 19.93 -27.86 -3.80
C SER A 10 20.39 -28.00 -5.24
N ARG A 11 20.51 -29.23 -5.76
CA ARG A 11 20.88 -29.48 -7.16
C ARG A 11 19.90 -28.87 -8.16
N ILE A 12 18.59 -29.06 -7.95
CA ILE A 12 17.57 -28.50 -8.86
C ILE A 12 17.62 -26.98 -8.85
N ILE A 13 17.75 -26.36 -7.68
CA ILE A 13 17.83 -24.90 -7.55
C ILE A 13 19.11 -24.37 -8.19
N THR A 14 20.27 -24.98 -7.95
CA THR A 14 21.54 -24.58 -8.57
C THR A 14 21.46 -24.66 -10.10
N ASN A 15 20.92 -25.74 -10.65
CA ASN A 15 20.72 -25.88 -12.09
C ASN A 15 19.77 -24.82 -12.66
N ALA A 16 18.71 -24.47 -11.91
CA ALA A 16 17.76 -23.42 -12.30
C ALA A 16 18.34 -22.00 -12.14
N MET A 17 19.38 -21.82 -11.34
CA MET A 17 20.08 -20.55 -11.17
C MET A 17 21.14 -20.34 -12.26
N ASP A 18 21.70 -21.42 -12.80
CA ASP A 18 22.67 -21.38 -13.88
C ASP A 18 22.04 -20.76 -15.14
N LYS A 19 22.61 -19.65 -15.58
CA LYS A 19 22.13 -18.91 -16.74
C LYS A 19 22.42 -19.63 -18.05
N SER A 20 23.43 -20.51 -18.06
CA SER A 20 23.84 -21.29 -19.23
C SER A 20 22.87 -22.43 -19.56
N SER A 21 22.04 -22.86 -18.60
CA SER A 21 21.01 -23.86 -18.85
C SER A 21 19.85 -23.22 -19.62
N ASN A 22 19.65 -23.67 -20.86
CA ASN A 22 18.61 -23.18 -21.76
C ASN A 22 17.29 -23.92 -21.53
N ASP A 23 16.90 -24.10 -20.27
CA ASP A 23 15.75 -24.91 -19.90
C ASP A 23 14.47 -24.07 -19.78
N ILE A 24 13.83 -23.85 -20.93
CA ILE A 24 12.56 -23.13 -21.07
C ILE A 24 11.41 -23.89 -20.37
N TYR A 25 11.52 -25.21 -20.21
CA TYR A 25 10.48 -26.06 -19.63
C TYR A 25 10.74 -26.45 -18.17
N GLY A 26 11.97 -26.22 -17.70
CA GLY A 26 12.41 -26.40 -16.32
C GLY A 26 11.84 -25.38 -15.35
N VAL A 27 12.27 -25.51 -14.10
CA VAL A 27 11.81 -24.65 -13.00
C VAL A 27 12.07 -23.16 -13.31
N ARG A 28 13.23 -22.83 -13.87
CA ARG A 28 13.60 -21.46 -14.25
C ARG A 28 12.64 -20.88 -15.29
N GLY A 29 12.49 -21.55 -16.43
CA GLY A 29 11.60 -21.10 -17.51
C GLY A 29 10.16 -20.99 -17.06
N PHE A 30 9.70 -21.95 -16.24
CA PHE A 30 8.38 -21.90 -15.61
C PHE A 30 8.20 -20.63 -14.75
N ILE A 31 9.14 -20.33 -13.85
CA ILE A 31 9.05 -19.16 -12.97
C ILE A 31 9.05 -17.87 -13.79
N ILE A 32 9.97 -17.72 -14.75
CA ILE A 32 10.05 -16.54 -15.61
C ILE A 32 8.72 -16.31 -16.33
N LYS A 33 8.15 -17.36 -16.92
CA LYS A 33 6.85 -17.29 -17.60
C LYS A 33 5.73 -16.84 -16.66
N ARG A 34 5.72 -17.31 -15.40
CA ARG A 34 4.71 -16.91 -14.41
C ARG A 34 4.89 -15.47 -13.93
N ILE A 35 6.12 -15.01 -13.72
CA ILE A 35 6.40 -13.60 -13.38
C ILE A 35 5.86 -12.68 -14.47
N GLN A 36 6.10 -13.03 -15.74
CA GLN A 36 5.58 -12.29 -16.89
C GLN A 36 4.05 -12.30 -16.93
N GLN A 37 3.41 -13.46 -16.77
CA GLN A 37 1.95 -13.57 -16.77
C GLN A 37 1.28 -12.76 -15.66
N PHE A 38 1.95 -12.60 -14.52
CA PHE A 38 1.46 -11.80 -13.41
C PHE A 38 1.89 -10.32 -13.49
N ASN A 39 2.59 -9.90 -14.54
CA ASN A 39 3.12 -8.54 -14.70
C ASN A 39 3.97 -8.07 -13.50
N LEU A 40 4.78 -8.98 -12.95
CA LEU A 40 5.63 -8.73 -11.78
C LEU A 40 7.11 -8.45 -12.14
N ASN A 41 7.44 -8.28 -13.42
CA ASN A 41 8.82 -8.13 -13.90
C ASN A 41 9.59 -6.95 -13.28
N ALA A 42 8.88 -5.90 -12.84
CA ALA A 42 9.47 -4.73 -12.19
C ALA A 42 9.69 -4.91 -10.68
N GLU A 43 9.03 -5.89 -10.06
CA GLU A 43 8.98 -6.07 -8.61
C GLU A 43 9.80 -7.26 -8.15
N ILE A 44 9.86 -8.31 -8.98
CA ILE A 44 10.49 -9.57 -8.60
C ILE A 44 11.18 -10.22 -9.79
N ASN A 45 12.34 -10.81 -9.52
CA ASN A 45 13.07 -11.61 -10.49
C ASN A 45 12.95 -13.10 -10.14
N TYR A 46 13.35 -13.96 -11.09
CA TYR A 46 13.24 -15.40 -10.90
C TYR A 46 14.17 -15.93 -9.80
N THR A 47 15.32 -15.28 -9.56
CA THR A 47 16.28 -15.72 -8.53
C THR A 47 15.73 -15.50 -7.12
N THR A 48 15.02 -14.40 -6.87
CA THR A 48 14.31 -14.15 -5.61
C THR A 48 13.22 -15.20 -5.39
N VAL A 49 12.46 -15.55 -6.44
CA VAL A 49 11.43 -16.61 -6.33
C VAL A 49 12.06 -17.97 -6.03
N LEU A 50 13.19 -18.31 -6.66
CA LEU A 50 13.91 -19.55 -6.41
C LEU A 50 14.49 -19.60 -4.99
N ALA A 51 15.08 -18.51 -4.51
CA ALA A 51 15.62 -18.42 -3.15
C ALA A 51 14.51 -18.59 -2.10
N GLU A 52 13.36 -17.94 -2.31
CA GLU A 52 12.21 -18.08 -1.44
C GLU A 52 11.63 -19.51 -1.46
N ALA A 53 11.53 -20.10 -2.66
CA ALA A 53 11.10 -21.49 -2.80
C ALA A 53 12.06 -22.46 -2.09
N TYR A 54 13.37 -22.26 -2.24
CA TYR A 54 14.39 -23.03 -1.53
C TYR A 54 14.18 -22.96 -0.02
N TYR A 55 14.11 -21.75 0.55
CA TYR A 55 13.95 -21.56 1.99
C TYR A 55 12.68 -22.22 2.52
N ARG A 56 11.55 -21.99 1.86
CA ARG A 56 10.26 -22.56 2.26
C ARG A 56 10.26 -24.08 2.19
N ILE A 57 10.86 -24.69 1.17
CA ILE A 57 10.89 -26.14 1.00
C ILE A 57 11.87 -26.76 1.98
N TYR A 58 13.06 -26.17 2.13
CA TYR A 58 14.06 -26.60 3.09
C TYR A 58 13.49 -26.64 4.51
N ALA A 59 12.75 -25.60 4.91
CA ALA A 59 12.07 -25.57 6.20
C ALA A 59 11.03 -26.70 6.38
N GLN A 60 10.35 -27.15 5.31
CA GLN A 60 9.42 -28.29 5.40
C GLN A 60 10.16 -29.62 5.55
N ILE A 61 11.29 -29.79 4.86
CA ILE A 61 12.11 -31.01 4.92
C ILE A 61 12.78 -31.12 6.30
N ILE A 62 13.40 -30.04 6.78
CA ILE A 62 14.16 -30.05 8.04
C ILE A 62 13.26 -30.00 9.26
N ASN A 63 12.30 -29.06 9.30
CA ASN A 63 11.54 -28.80 10.53
C ASN A 63 10.30 -29.68 10.66
N LYS A 64 9.76 -30.21 9.55
CA LYS A 64 8.51 -31.00 9.55
C LYS A 64 8.68 -32.43 9.07
N ASP A 65 9.92 -32.84 8.79
CA ASP A 65 10.25 -34.16 8.24
C ASP A 65 9.38 -34.56 7.04
N LYS A 66 9.03 -33.57 6.21
CA LYS A 66 8.08 -33.79 5.14
C LYS A 66 8.78 -34.46 3.96
N GLU A 67 8.33 -35.65 3.62
CA GLU A 67 8.75 -36.32 2.39
C GLU A 67 8.10 -35.69 1.16
N ILE A 68 8.91 -35.33 0.16
CA ILE A 68 8.47 -34.76 -1.11
C ILE A 68 8.78 -35.75 -2.23
N GLN A 69 7.73 -36.32 -2.83
CA GLN A 69 7.85 -37.32 -3.90
C GLN A 69 8.33 -36.71 -5.23
N ASN A 70 7.83 -35.53 -5.62
CA ASN A 70 8.25 -34.83 -6.84
C ASN A 70 8.73 -33.41 -6.51
N MET A 71 10.06 -33.26 -6.41
CA MET A 71 10.69 -32.03 -5.96
C MET A 71 10.43 -30.87 -6.94
N GLU A 72 10.55 -31.09 -8.24
CA GLU A 72 10.31 -30.02 -9.24
C GLU A 72 8.89 -29.50 -9.20
N SER A 73 7.90 -30.40 -9.17
CA SER A 73 6.49 -30.03 -9.09
C SER A 73 6.20 -29.26 -7.81
N TYR A 74 6.84 -29.65 -6.71
CA TYR A 74 6.71 -28.97 -5.43
C TYR A 74 7.35 -27.57 -5.46
N ILE A 75 8.53 -27.41 -6.07
CA ILE A 75 9.16 -26.11 -6.29
C ILE A 75 8.25 -25.20 -7.12
N ARG A 76 7.68 -25.70 -8.22
CA ARG A 76 6.74 -24.93 -9.06
C ARG A 76 5.52 -24.48 -8.25
N LYS A 77 4.96 -25.35 -7.41
CA LYS A 77 3.83 -25.02 -6.53
C LYS A 77 4.17 -23.94 -5.52
N VAL A 78 5.31 -24.06 -4.83
CA VAL A 78 5.75 -23.07 -3.83
C VAL A 78 6.04 -21.73 -4.50
N ALA A 79 6.68 -21.74 -5.67
CA ALA A 79 6.94 -20.54 -6.45
C ALA A 79 5.64 -19.82 -6.87
N ILE A 80 4.63 -20.55 -7.36
CA ILE A 80 3.32 -19.95 -7.70
C ILE A 80 2.69 -19.31 -6.45
N ASN A 81 2.66 -20.03 -5.33
CA ASN A 81 2.04 -19.51 -4.11
C ASN A 81 2.71 -18.21 -3.67
N PHE A 82 4.03 -18.15 -3.73
CA PHE A 82 4.77 -16.93 -3.43
C PHE A 82 4.44 -15.78 -4.39
N LEU A 83 4.37 -16.03 -5.70
CA LEU A 83 3.96 -15.00 -6.67
C LEU A 83 2.54 -14.47 -6.42
N ILE A 84 1.60 -15.36 -6.05
CA ILE A 84 0.23 -14.97 -5.68
C ILE A 84 0.23 -14.13 -4.40
N GLU A 85 1.05 -14.47 -3.40
CA GLU A 85 1.21 -13.66 -2.19
C GLU A 85 1.71 -12.25 -2.51
N THR A 86 2.70 -12.13 -3.41
CA THR A 86 3.23 -10.86 -3.89
C THR A 86 2.15 -10.03 -4.58
N LEU A 87 1.37 -10.63 -5.48
CA LEU A 87 0.22 -9.96 -6.11
C LEU A 87 -0.80 -9.46 -5.09
N ARG A 88 -1.16 -10.29 -4.11
CA ARG A 88 -2.10 -9.90 -3.06
C ARG A 88 -1.55 -8.76 -2.21
N LYS A 89 -0.24 -8.73 -1.95
CA LYS A 89 0.41 -7.63 -1.23
C LYS A 89 0.33 -6.34 -2.03
N ARG A 90 0.68 -6.35 -3.32
CA ARG A 90 0.55 -5.20 -4.22
C ARG A 90 -0.88 -4.67 -4.26
N GLN A 91 -1.88 -5.56 -4.38
CA GLN A 91 -3.29 -5.16 -4.39
C GLN A 91 -3.70 -4.46 -3.08
N ARG A 92 -3.23 -4.96 -1.93
CA ARG A 92 -3.50 -4.32 -0.63
C ARG A 92 -2.85 -2.95 -0.54
N GLU A 93 -1.59 -2.82 -0.95
CA GLU A 93 -0.87 -1.54 -0.95
C GLU A 93 -1.56 -0.51 -1.84
N TRP A 94 -1.97 -0.91 -3.04
CA TRP A 94 -2.75 -0.08 -3.94
C TRP A 94 -4.08 0.37 -3.32
N ASN A 95 -4.85 -0.57 -2.76
CA ASN A 95 -6.14 -0.24 -2.13
C ASN A 95 -5.97 0.69 -0.91
N CYS A 96 -4.95 0.46 -0.10
CA CYS A 96 -4.61 1.34 1.03
C CYS A 96 -4.22 2.74 0.55
N GLY A 97 -3.37 2.84 -0.48
CA GLY A 97 -2.99 4.11 -1.09
C GLY A 97 -4.19 4.89 -1.61
N GLN A 98 -5.10 4.23 -2.34
CA GLN A 98 -6.35 4.85 -2.80
C GLN A 98 -7.23 5.33 -1.64
N ARG A 99 -7.32 4.54 -0.56
CA ARG A 99 -8.11 4.92 0.62
C ARG A 99 -7.53 6.15 1.31
N LEU A 100 -6.21 6.21 1.48
CA LEU A 100 -5.53 7.37 2.06
C LEU A 100 -5.69 8.61 1.19
N ALA A 101 -5.55 8.47 -0.13
CA ALA A 101 -5.76 9.57 -1.07
C ALA A 101 -7.21 10.13 -1.00
N ARG A 102 -8.22 9.24 -0.91
CA ARG A 102 -9.62 9.65 -0.75
C ARG A 102 -9.88 10.37 0.58
N MET A 103 -9.24 9.92 1.68
CA MET A 103 -9.34 10.60 2.97
C MET A 103 -8.73 12.00 2.90
N SER A 104 -7.53 12.13 2.33
CA SER A 104 -6.87 13.43 2.15
C SER A 104 -7.69 14.39 1.28
N LEU A 105 -8.28 13.90 0.18
CA LEU A 105 -9.17 14.72 -0.66
C LEU A 105 -10.40 15.21 0.11
N LYS A 106 -11.02 14.34 0.93
CA LYS A 106 -12.18 14.70 1.75
C LYS A 106 -11.83 15.77 2.78
N GLU A 107 -10.69 15.64 3.44
CA GLU A 107 -10.18 16.64 4.39
C GLU A 107 -9.93 17.99 3.72
N HIS A 108 -9.35 17.98 2.51
CA HIS A 108 -9.12 19.19 1.73
C HIS A 108 -10.44 19.87 1.33
N LEU A 109 -11.40 19.12 0.81
CA LEU A 109 -12.73 19.62 0.44
C LEU A 109 -13.46 20.21 1.66
N ASN A 110 -13.42 19.53 2.80
CA ASN A 110 -14.03 20.03 4.04
C ASN A 110 -13.41 21.37 4.47
N ALA A 111 -12.08 21.52 4.37
CA ALA A 111 -11.40 22.77 4.68
C ALA A 111 -11.78 23.91 3.71
N GLU A 112 -12.00 23.61 2.42
CA GLU A 112 -12.49 24.59 1.46
C GLU A 112 -13.94 24.99 1.73
N TYR A 113 -14.81 24.03 2.05
CA TYR A 113 -16.20 24.31 2.44
C TYR A 113 -16.26 25.18 3.70
N GLU A 114 -15.43 24.91 4.71
CA GLU A 114 -15.40 25.71 5.94
C GLU A 114 -14.92 27.15 5.66
N LYS A 115 -13.97 27.35 4.74
CA LYS A 115 -13.54 28.68 4.30
C LYS A 115 -14.65 29.43 3.56
N LEU A 116 -15.35 28.75 2.65
CA LEU A 116 -16.49 29.28 1.90
C LEU A 116 -17.63 29.67 2.84
N ASP A 117 -17.96 28.80 3.80
CA ASP A 117 -19.02 29.06 4.78
C ASP A 117 -18.67 30.27 5.65
N LYS A 118 -17.44 30.31 6.21
CA LYS A 118 -16.96 31.50 6.96
C LYS A 118 -17.00 32.78 6.12
N ALA A 119 -16.65 32.72 4.84
CA ALA A 119 -16.72 33.89 3.95
C ALA A 119 -18.16 34.33 3.69
N PHE A 120 -19.08 33.38 3.51
CA PHE A 120 -20.51 33.64 3.35
C PHE A 120 -21.10 34.25 4.63
N THR A 121 -20.81 33.70 5.81
CA THR A 121 -21.25 34.27 7.10
C THR A 121 -20.71 35.68 7.29
N LYS A 122 -19.42 35.94 6.99
CA LYS A 122 -18.85 37.30 7.04
C LYS A 122 -19.61 38.28 6.15
N SER A 123 -19.99 37.86 4.94
CA SER A 123 -20.78 38.67 4.01
C SER A 123 -22.18 38.98 4.55
N GLN A 124 -22.84 37.99 5.16
CA GLN A 124 -24.15 38.18 5.81
C GLN A 124 -24.06 39.11 7.02
N ILE A 125 -23.06 38.94 7.88
CA ILE A 125 -22.81 39.83 9.03
C ILE A 125 -22.56 41.25 8.53
N ALA A 126 -21.74 41.44 7.49
CA ALA A 126 -21.50 42.76 6.90
C ALA A 126 -22.79 43.41 6.36
N LYS A 127 -23.67 42.63 5.72
CA LYS A 127 -24.99 43.10 5.27
C LYS A 127 -25.91 43.47 6.45
N ALA A 128 -25.95 42.65 7.50
CA ALA A 128 -26.74 42.92 8.69
C ALA A 128 -26.25 44.19 9.42
N LEU A 129 -24.93 44.35 9.56
CA LEU A 129 -24.34 45.55 10.15
C LEU A 129 -24.71 46.81 9.39
N LYS A 130 -24.79 46.77 8.05
CA LYS A 130 -25.20 47.94 7.25
C LYS A 130 -26.64 48.40 7.54
N LYS A 131 -27.52 47.52 8.04
CA LYS A 131 -28.90 47.85 8.42
C LYS A 131 -29.00 48.54 9.78
N LEU A 132 -27.95 48.50 10.60
CA LEU A 132 -27.93 49.13 11.92
C LEU A 132 -27.58 50.62 11.83
N GLU A 133 -28.07 51.40 12.79
CA GLU A 133 -27.69 52.80 12.94
C GLU A 133 -26.18 52.94 13.23
N LYS A 134 -25.61 54.11 12.89
CA LYS A 134 -24.16 54.35 12.99
C LYS A 134 -23.64 54.14 14.42
N ARG A 135 -24.40 54.56 15.43
CA ARG A 135 -24.06 54.38 16.86
C ARG A 135 -24.03 52.89 17.23
N GLN A 136 -25.06 52.14 16.86
CA GLN A 136 -25.16 50.70 17.14
C GLN A 136 -24.07 49.88 16.45
N ARG A 137 -23.72 50.21 15.20
CA ARG A 137 -22.57 49.60 14.51
C ARG A 137 -21.25 49.81 15.24
N THR A 138 -21.07 51.01 15.80
CA THR A 138 -19.83 51.37 16.51
C THR A 138 -19.73 50.61 17.82
N LEU A 139 -20.83 50.55 18.60
CA LEU A 139 -20.92 49.73 19.81
C LEU A 139 -20.66 48.25 19.52
N PHE A 140 -21.26 47.70 18.46
CA PHE A 140 -21.02 46.31 18.06
C PHE A 140 -19.55 46.07 17.72
N ARG A 141 -18.88 46.98 17.00
CA ARG A 141 -17.46 46.83 16.66
C ARG A 141 -16.56 46.87 17.88
N LEU A 142 -16.78 47.82 18.78
CA LEU A 142 -16.00 47.95 20.01
C LEU A 142 -16.19 46.74 20.92
N ARG A 143 -17.42 46.23 21.03
CA ARG A 143 -17.70 45.07 21.87
C ARG A 143 -17.20 43.75 21.27
N VAL A 144 -17.42 43.51 19.98
CA VAL A 144 -17.23 42.18 19.36
C VAL A 144 -15.87 42.01 18.70
N TYR A 145 -15.28 43.07 18.15
CA TYR A 145 -13.97 42.99 17.48
C TYR A 145 -12.81 43.53 18.31
N ALA A 146 -13.05 44.50 19.20
CA ALA A 146 -12.03 45.05 20.09
C ALA A 146 -12.12 44.51 21.53
N ASP A 147 -13.15 43.72 21.83
CA ASP A 147 -13.43 43.08 23.12
C ASP A 147 -13.47 44.04 24.32
N TRP A 148 -13.89 45.29 24.10
CA TRP A 148 -14.05 46.26 25.18
C TRP A 148 -15.24 45.88 26.07
N SER A 149 -15.12 46.14 27.38
CA SER A 149 -16.23 45.91 28.30
C SER A 149 -17.30 47.00 28.13
N TYR A 150 -18.54 46.76 28.57
CA TYR A 150 -19.57 47.80 28.54
C TYR A 150 -19.21 49.03 29.38
N GLY A 151 -18.34 48.88 30.39
CA GLY A 151 -17.82 49.98 31.19
C GLY A 151 -16.82 50.86 30.43
N ASP A 152 -16.05 50.28 29.50
CA ASP A 152 -15.06 51.00 28.69
C ASP A 152 -15.68 51.68 27.45
N ILE A 153 -16.91 51.27 27.09
CA ILE A 153 -17.66 51.78 25.93
C ILE A 153 -18.57 52.97 26.32
N ALA A 154 -18.83 53.17 27.62
CA ALA A 154 -19.76 54.15 28.18
C ALA A 154 -19.28 55.61 28.05
#